data_AF-A0A7W1LV68-F1
#
_entry.id   AF-A0A7W1LV68-F1
#
_cell.length_a   1.000
_cell.length_b   1.000
_cell.length_c   1.000
_cell.angle_alpha   90.00
_cell.angle_beta   90.00
_cell.angle_gamma   90.00
#
_symmetry.space_group_name_H-M   'P 1'
#
loop_
_entity.id
_entity.type
_entity.pdbx_description
1 polymer ?
#
loop_
_entity_poly.entity_id
_entity_poly.type
_entity_poly.pdbx_seq_one_letter_code
_entity_poly.pdbx_strand_id
1 'polypeptide(L)'
;GAALSSETIPQLGCQIVVGAANNQLATPECAHLLAGRGILYVPDYLANAGGVINIAEEQGGYDEDRARMRVESIYDRTLDVLRTADEEHLEPVTAAEAIAMRRLAAANDA
;
A
#
# COMPACT_ATOMS: atom_id res chain seq x y z
N GLY A 1 -1.44 -12.46 8.28
CA GLY A 1 -1.69 -12.49 6.84
C GLY A 1 -2.91 -13.30 6.52
N ALA A 2 -3.34 -13.27 5.25
CA ALA A 2 -4.46 -13.97 4.65
C ALA A 2 -5.82 -13.76 5.35
N ALA A 3 -6.00 -12.60 6.01
CA ALA A 3 -7.25 -12.28 6.71
C ALA A 3 -8.38 -11.87 5.74
N LEU A 4 -8.01 -11.36 4.56
CA LEU A 4 -8.94 -10.98 3.49
C LEU A 4 -8.99 -12.11 2.47
N SER A 5 -10.06 -12.91 2.51
CA SER A 5 -10.27 -14.10 1.67
C SER A 5 -11.68 -14.11 1.07
N SER A 6 -11.95 -15.08 0.18
CA SER A 6 -13.29 -15.32 -0.37
C SER A 6 -14.36 -15.54 0.70
N GLU A 7 -14.00 -16.03 1.88
CA GLU A 7 -14.91 -16.30 2.99
C GLU A 7 -15.16 -15.07 3.85
N THR A 8 -14.13 -14.24 4.08
CA THR A 8 -14.21 -13.10 5.01
C THR A 8 -14.65 -11.81 4.35
N ILE A 9 -14.24 -11.56 3.10
CA ILE A 9 -14.61 -10.35 2.34
C ILE A 9 -16.13 -10.15 2.25
N PRO A 10 -16.96 -11.19 2.02
CA PRO A 10 -18.41 -11.02 1.99
C PRO A 10 -19.04 -10.50 3.29
N GLN A 11 -18.35 -10.68 4.42
CA GLN A 11 -18.81 -10.31 5.75
C GLN A 11 -18.43 -8.87 6.12
N LEU A 12 -17.59 -8.21 5.32
CA LEU A 12 -17.15 -6.84 5.58
C LEU A 12 -18.28 -5.84 5.31
N GLY A 13 -18.52 -4.96 6.29
CA GLY A 13 -19.45 -3.83 6.21
C GLY A 13 -18.75 -2.46 6.15
N CYS A 14 -17.43 -2.43 5.92
CA CYS A 14 -16.67 -1.19 5.80
C CYS A 14 -16.59 -0.72 4.34
N GLN A 15 -16.24 0.56 4.16
CA GLN A 15 -15.98 1.15 2.85
C GLN A 15 -14.49 1.11 2.47
N ILE A 16 -13.62 1.02 3.48
CA ILE A 16 -12.17 1.08 3.31
C ILE A 16 -11.53 0.00 4.17
N VAL A 17 -10.53 -0.67 3.63
CA VAL A 17 -9.62 -1.57 4.35
C VAL A 17 -8.21 -0.98 4.27
N VAL A 18 -7.69 -0.61 5.44
CA VAL A 18 -6.32 -0.11 5.64
C VAL A 18 -5.83 -0.67 6.97
N GLY A 19 -4.68 -1.34 6.97
CA GLY A 19 -4.19 -2.03 8.16
C GLY A 19 -2.68 -2.23 8.15
N ALA A 20 -2.12 -2.46 9.34
CA ALA A 20 -0.68 -2.63 9.52
C ALA A 20 -0.19 -4.07 9.30
N ALA A 21 -1.10 -5.06 9.24
CA ALA A 21 -0.73 -6.46 9.10
C ALA A 21 -0.07 -6.74 7.74
N ASN A 22 0.89 -7.66 7.70
CA ASN A 22 1.53 -8.12 6.46
C ASN A 22 0.72 -9.23 5.78
N ASN A 23 0.82 -9.26 4.44
CA ASN A 23 0.19 -10.21 3.54
C ASN A 23 -1.32 -10.32 3.79
N GLN A 24 -2.06 -9.21 3.78
CA GLN A 24 -3.47 -9.19 4.21
C GLN A 24 -4.39 -9.98 3.28
N LEU A 25 -4.16 -9.89 1.97
CA LEU A 25 -4.88 -10.66 0.95
C LEU A 25 -4.45 -12.13 1.02
N ALA A 26 -5.42 -13.04 1.02
CA ALA A 26 -5.15 -14.47 0.94
C ALA A 26 -4.64 -14.88 -0.44
N THR A 27 -5.14 -14.23 -1.49
CA THR A 27 -4.68 -14.35 -2.88
C THR A 27 -4.79 -12.98 -3.58
N PRO A 28 -4.07 -12.74 -4.69
CA PRO A 28 -4.19 -11.48 -5.45
C PRO A 28 -5.62 -11.16 -5.88
N GLU A 29 -6.42 -12.18 -6.23
CA GLU A 29 -7.82 -12.03 -6.67
C GLU A 29 -8.73 -11.44 -5.58
N CYS A 30 -8.32 -11.51 -4.32
CA CYS A 30 -9.05 -10.89 -3.21
C CYS A 30 -9.14 -9.35 -3.37
N ALA A 31 -8.20 -8.72 -4.07
CA ALA A 31 -8.29 -7.30 -4.40
C ALA A 31 -9.48 -7.01 -5.33
N HIS A 32 -9.71 -7.85 -6.34
CA HIS A 32 -10.88 -7.76 -7.23
C HIS A 32 -12.18 -7.98 -6.47
N LEU A 33 -12.21 -8.91 -5.50
CA LEU A 33 -13.40 -9.16 -4.67
C LEU A 33 -13.76 -7.95 -3.80
N LEU A 34 -12.76 -7.26 -3.24
CA LEU A 34 -12.96 -6.01 -2.50
C LEU A 34 -13.49 -4.91 -3.42
N ALA A 35 -12.85 -4.71 -4.58
CA ALA A 35 -13.26 -3.71 -5.56
C ALA A 35 -14.69 -3.95 -6.08
N GLY A 36 -15.05 -5.21 -6.38
CA GLY A 36 -16.39 -5.58 -6.81
C GLY A 36 -17.49 -5.32 -5.77
N ARG A 37 -17.12 -5.19 -4.49
CA ARG A 37 -18.02 -4.76 -3.40
C ARG A 37 -17.99 -3.25 -3.14
N GLY A 38 -17.23 -2.48 -3.92
CA GLY A 38 -17.00 -1.06 -3.67
C GLY A 38 -16.19 -0.78 -2.40
N ILE A 39 -15.39 -1.75 -1.94
CA ILE A 39 -14.51 -1.60 -0.78
C ILE A 39 -13.14 -1.17 -1.27
N LEU A 40 -12.71 0.02 -0.87
CA LEU A 40 -11.37 0.52 -1.19
C LEU A 40 -10.32 -0.21 -0.35
N TYR A 41 -9.37 -0.86 -1.00
CA TYR A 41 -8.24 -1.50 -0.34
C TYR A 41 -6.97 -0.69 -0.51
N VAL A 42 -6.32 -0.32 0.59
CA VAL A 42 -4.96 0.26 0.57
C VAL A 42 -3.94 -0.88 0.70
N PRO A 43 -2.97 -1.01 -0.23
CA PRO A 43 -1.97 -2.07 -0.18
C PRO A 43 -1.23 -2.09 1.16
N ASP A 44 -1.10 -3.27 1.76
CA ASP A 44 -0.56 -3.42 3.10
C ASP A 44 0.90 -2.95 3.20
N TYR A 45 1.74 -3.33 2.23
CA TYR A 45 3.15 -2.92 2.15
C TYR A 45 3.33 -1.41 1.96
N LEU A 46 2.29 -0.69 1.51
CA LEU A 46 2.28 0.76 1.46
C LEU A 46 1.85 1.35 2.81
N ALA A 47 0.72 0.88 3.34
CA ALA A 47 0.14 1.37 4.59
C ALA A 47 1.07 1.13 5.80
N ASN A 48 1.81 0.02 5.80
CA ASN A 48 2.68 -0.38 6.90
C ASN A 48 4.16 -0.05 6.70
N ALA A 49 4.50 0.70 5.63
CA ALA A 49 5.88 1.03 5.25
C ALA A 49 6.66 1.80 6.32
N GLY A 50 5.97 2.38 7.32
CA GLY A 50 6.58 3.21 8.36
C GLY A 50 7.69 2.50 9.14
N GLY A 51 7.57 1.19 9.40
CA GLY A 51 8.62 0.43 10.08
C GLY A 51 9.92 0.36 9.29
N VAL A 52 9.83 0.09 7.98
CA VAL A 52 11.00 0.04 7.08
C VAL A 52 11.63 1.42 6.92
N ILE A 53 10.81 2.46 6.78
CA ILE A 53 11.27 3.85 6.71
C ILE A 53 12.04 4.23 7.99
N ASN A 54 11.51 3.88 9.16
CA ASN A 54 12.16 4.18 10.43
C ASN A 54 13.52 3.49 10.57
N ILE A 55 13.61 2.21 10.21
CA ILE A 55 14.87 1.44 10.22
C ILE A 55 15.88 2.05 9.23
N ALA A 56 15.42 2.52 8.08
CA ALA A 56 16.30 3.17 7.11
C ALA A 56 16.97 4.44 7.67
N GLU A 57 16.35 5.14 8.62
CA GLU A 57 16.95 6.31 9.28
C GLU A 57 18.07 5.99 10.26
N GLU A 58 18.19 4.75 10.71
CA GLU A 58 19.29 4.34 11.57
C GLU A 58 20.64 4.39 10.83
N GLN A 59 20.60 4.36 9.49
CA GLN A 59 21.79 4.52 8.66
C GLN A 59 22.32 5.96 8.74
N GLY A 60 23.47 6.13 9.41
CA GLY A 60 24.13 7.44 9.54
C GLY A 60 23.78 8.23 10.81
N GLY A 61 23.08 7.59 11.76
CA GLY A 61 22.66 8.21 13.01
C GLY A 61 21.17 8.53 12.99
N TYR A 62 20.46 8.00 13.98
CA TYR A 62 19.00 8.12 14.07
C TYR A 62 18.58 9.56 14.40
N ASP A 63 17.66 10.06 13.60
CA ASP A 63 17.02 11.37 13.75
C ASP A 63 15.50 11.13 13.73
N GLU A 64 14.85 11.34 14.88
CA GLU A 64 13.43 11.08 15.05
C GLU A 64 12.56 12.00 14.19
N ASP A 65 12.94 13.27 14.05
CA ASP A 65 12.18 14.24 13.27
C ASP A 65 12.27 13.88 11.78
N ARG A 66 13.44 13.46 11.31
CA ARG A 66 13.64 12.98 9.94
C ARG A 66 12.87 11.70 9.67
N ALA A 67 12.86 10.75 10.61
CA ALA A 67 12.07 9.54 10.53
C ALA A 67 10.57 9.87 10.44
N ARG A 68 10.08 10.76 11.32
CA ARG A 68 8.68 11.21 11.34
C ARG A 68 8.26 11.80 10.00
N MET A 69 9.02 12.77 9.49
CA MET A 69 8.74 13.42 8.20
C MET A 69 8.69 12.42 7.04
N ARG A 70 9.59 11.43 7.03
CA ARG A 70 9.59 10.40 5.97
C ARG A 70 8.42 9.44 6.11
N VAL A 71 8.02 9.07 7.33
CA VAL A 71 6.82 8.26 7.58
C VAL A 71 5.56 9.01 7.13
N GLU A 72 5.48 10.32 7.38
CA GLU A 72 4.35 11.16 6.92
C GLU A 72 4.20 11.15 5.39
N SER A 73 5.29 10.98 4.64
CA SER A 73 5.25 10.85 3.17
C SER A 73 4.46 9.63 2.67
N ILE A 74 4.12 8.66 3.54
CA ILE A 74 3.20 7.57 3.20
C ILE A 74 1.85 8.14 2.76
N TYR A 75 1.38 9.24 3.36
CA TYR A 75 0.13 9.90 2.98
C TYR A 75 0.11 10.27 1.49
N ASP A 76 1.11 11.02 1.04
CA ASP A 76 1.20 11.48 -0.36
C ASP A 76 1.37 10.29 -1.31
N ARG A 77 2.16 9.29 -0.92
CA ARG A 77 2.33 8.05 -1.72
C ARG A 77 1.02 7.27 -1.84
N THR A 78 0.23 7.20 -0.78
CA THR A 78 -1.10 6.59 -0.83
C THR A 78 -2.02 7.38 -1.74
N LEU A 79 -2.04 8.71 -1.65
CA LEU A 79 -2.84 9.53 -2.57
C LEU A 79 -2.44 9.34 -4.04
N ASP A 80 -1.15 9.30 -4.34
CA ASP A 80 -0.66 9.05 -5.70
C ASP A 80 -1.13 7.69 -6.22
N VAL A 81 -1.00 6.63 -5.40
CA VAL A 81 -1.48 5.29 -5.76
C VAL A 81 -2.99 5.29 -6.03
N LEU A 82 -3.78 5.90 -5.14
CA LEU A 82 -5.24 5.94 -5.28
C LEU A 82 -5.67 6.72 -6.52
N ARG A 83 -5.01 7.84 -6.81
CA ARG A 83 -5.28 8.65 -8.00
C ARG A 83 -4.90 7.90 -9.28
N THR A 84 -3.72 7.28 -9.32
CA THR A 84 -3.30 6.47 -10.48
C THR A 84 -4.25 5.28 -10.69
N ALA A 85 -4.69 4.63 -9.62
CA ALA A 85 -5.66 3.54 -9.70
C ALA A 85 -6.99 4.01 -10.32
N ASP A 86 -7.48 5.18 -9.93
CA ASP A 86 -8.72 5.77 -10.47
C ASP A 86 -8.55 6.17 -11.95
N GLU A 87 -7.47 6.87 -12.29
CA GLU A 87 -7.14 7.35 -13.64
C GLU A 87 -6.92 6.19 -14.63
N GLU A 88 -6.27 5.11 -14.19
CA GLU A 88 -5.96 3.94 -15.03
C GLU A 88 -7.01 2.82 -14.93
N HIS A 89 -8.06 2.99 -14.11
CA HIS A 89 -9.09 1.98 -13.84
C HIS A 89 -8.52 0.64 -13.35
N LEU A 90 -7.60 0.70 -12.38
CA LEU A 90 -6.93 -0.45 -11.77
C LEU A 90 -7.28 -0.57 -10.29
N GLU A 91 -7.03 -1.74 -9.70
CA GLU A 91 -7.00 -1.85 -8.24
C GLU A 91 -5.79 -1.09 -7.67
N PRO A 92 -5.90 -0.49 -6.47
CA PRO A 92 -4.78 0.19 -5.83
C PRO A 92 -3.51 -0.65 -5.68
N VAL A 93 -3.63 -1.98 -5.51
CA VAL A 93 -2.47 -2.88 -5.43
C VAL A 93 -1.71 -2.95 -6.75
N THR A 94 -2.44 -3.03 -7.86
CA THR A 94 -1.87 -3.05 -9.21
C THR A 94 -1.21 -1.72 -9.55
N ALA A 95 -1.86 -0.60 -9.21
CA ALA A 95 -1.29 0.74 -9.42
C ALA A 95 -0.01 0.96 -8.59
N ALA A 96 0.00 0.50 -7.33
CA ALA A 96 1.17 0.59 -6.46
C ALA A 96 2.37 -0.20 -7.00
N GLU A 97 2.14 -1.41 -7.51
CA GLU A 97 3.18 -2.21 -8.18
C GLU A 97 3.73 -1.50 -9.43
N ALA A 98 2.85 -0.97 -10.28
CA ALA A 98 3.25 -0.24 -11.48
C ALA A 98 4.08 1.02 -11.15
N ILE A 99 3.71 1.77 -10.10
CA ILE A 99 4.47 2.93 -9.63
C ILE A 99 5.85 2.49 -9.09
N ALA A 100 5.90 1.42 -8.30
CA ALA A 100 7.14 0.90 -7.75
C ALA A 100 8.11 0.46 -8.86
N MET A 101 7.62 -0.28 -9.86
CA MET A 101 8.42 -0.73 -11.00
C MET A 101 8.95 0.44 -11.83
N ARG A 102 8.13 1.47 -12.08
CA ARG A 102 8.58 2.69 -12.77
C ARG A 102 9.73 3.39 -12.04
N ARG A 103 9.64 3.49 -10.70
CA ARG A 103 10.69 4.10 -9.87
C ARG A 103 11.99 3.29 -9.90
N LEU A 104 11.90 1.96 -9.86
CA LEU A 104 13.07 1.08 -9.96
C LEU A 104 13.75 1.20 -11.33
N ALA A 105 12.98 1.23 -12.42
CA ALA A 105 13.52 1.41 -13.76
C ALA A 105 14.27 2.76 -13.88
N ALA A 106 13.63 3.86 -13.45
CA ALA A 106 14.24 5.19 -13.51
C ALA A 106 15.53 5.31 -12.67
N ALA A 107 15.63 4.57 -11.55
CA ALA A 107 16.83 4.56 -10.72
C ALA A 107 17.99 3.74 -11.33
N ASN A 108 17.68 2.75 -12.18
CA ASN A 108 18.70 1.95 -12.87
C ASN A 108 19.25 2.65 -14.13
N ASP A 109 18.49 3.59 -14.69
CA ASP A 109 18.87 4.37 -15.87
C ASP A 109 19.66 5.66 -15.52
N ALA A 110 19.81 5.98 -14.22
CA ALA A 110 20.48 7.17 -13.69
C ALA A 110 21.89 6.87 -13.15
#